data_AF-A0A818QPK5-F1
#
_entry.id   AF-A0A818QPK5-F1
#
_cell.length_a   1.000
_cell.length_b   1.000
_cell.length_c   1.000
_cell.angle_alpha   90.00
_cell.angle_beta   90.00
_cell.angle_gamma   90.00
#
_symmetry.space_group_name_H-M   'P 1'
#
loop_
_entity.id
_entity.type
_entity.pdbx_description
1 polymer ?
#
loop_
_entity_poly.entity_id
_entity_poly.type
_entity_poly.pdbx_seq_one_letter_code
_entity_poly.pdbx_strand_id
1 'polypeptide(L)'
;MTSTQRRSSLAFGGEQKELFIGNYCKQLDRVAAKLQGKQDKINFLHDNAKPYIAKSTREKLLKLEWITVLHPPYSPGLAPTDYHLYRSLLNHLSEKKFDDEKHLKMGIVDFFGHKSRYFYELGIFSLPERWRQVIDTNGAYIVESCILEVKK
;
A
#
# COMPACT_ATOMS: atom_id res chain seq x y z
N MET A 1 -1.53 -58.88 -5.25
CA MET A 1 -0.79 -57.75 -4.66
C MET A 1 -0.75 -56.63 -5.68
N THR A 2 -1.58 -55.59 -5.54
CA THR A 2 -1.33 -54.30 -6.17
C THR A 2 -1.93 -53.21 -5.28
N SER A 3 -1.02 -52.33 -4.87
CA SER A 3 -1.16 -51.27 -3.89
C SER A 3 -2.07 -50.14 -4.39
N THR A 4 -3.06 -49.78 -3.59
CA THR A 4 -3.80 -48.52 -3.71
C THR A 4 -2.95 -47.41 -3.10
N GLN A 5 -2.28 -46.62 -3.94
CA GLN A 5 -1.53 -45.46 -3.50
C GLN A 5 -2.47 -44.27 -3.31
N ARG A 6 -2.75 -43.94 -2.04
CA ARG A 6 -3.41 -42.68 -1.63
C ARG A 6 -2.60 -41.50 -2.17
N ARG A 7 -3.22 -40.64 -2.98
CA ARG A 7 -2.73 -39.28 -3.24
C ARG A 7 -2.87 -38.48 -1.95
N SER A 8 -1.75 -38.23 -1.28
CA SER A 8 -1.62 -37.24 -0.22
C SER A 8 -1.78 -35.84 -0.81
N SER A 9 -2.75 -35.07 -0.31
CA SER A 9 -2.85 -33.64 -0.58
C SER A 9 -1.74 -32.93 0.20
N LEU A 10 -0.72 -32.50 -0.52
CA LEU A 10 0.39 -31.70 -0.02
C LEU A 10 -0.12 -30.33 0.49
N ALA A 11 0.12 -30.05 1.77
CA ALA A 11 -0.13 -28.78 2.44
C ALA A 11 0.85 -27.70 1.95
N PHE A 12 0.59 -27.10 0.79
CA PHE A 12 1.45 -26.04 0.20
C PHE A 12 0.97 -24.60 0.48
N GLY A 13 -0.10 -24.42 1.26
CA GLY A 13 -0.79 -23.13 1.40
C GLY A 13 -0.72 -22.43 2.77
N GLY A 14 -0.21 -23.10 3.80
CA GLY A 14 -0.17 -22.56 5.18
C GLY A 14 1.10 -21.75 5.45
N GLU A 15 2.27 -22.37 5.25
CA GLU A 15 3.57 -21.78 5.58
C GLU A 15 3.87 -20.48 4.81
N GLN A 16 3.51 -20.42 3.51
CA GLN A 16 3.74 -19.19 2.72
C GLN A 16 2.88 -18.02 3.20
N LYS A 17 1.66 -18.28 3.70
CA LYS A 17 0.79 -17.22 4.24
C LYS A 17 1.35 -16.67 5.55
N GLU A 18 1.85 -17.54 6.42
CA GLU A 18 2.50 -17.13 7.66
C GLU A 18 3.78 -16.34 7.41
N LEU A 19 4.57 -16.74 6.40
CA LEU A 19 5.76 -16.00 5.97
C LEU A 19 5.41 -14.56 5.54
N PHE A 20 4.33 -14.39 4.78
CA PHE A 20 3.91 -13.05 4.32
C PHE A 20 3.45 -12.17 5.47
N ILE A 21 2.65 -12.71 6.41
CA ILE A 21 2.20 -11.99 7.61
C ILE A 21 3.41 -11.60 8.47
N GLY A 22 4.34 -12.53 8.69
CA GLY A 22 5.56 -12.29 9.46
C GLY A 22 6.44 -11.20 8.84
N ASN A 23 6.57 -11.19 7.50
CA ASN A 23 7.31 -10.15 6.79
C ASN A 23 6.64 -8.78 6.91
N TYR A 24 5.30 -8.72 6.84
CA TYR A 24 4.58 -7.47 7.02
C TYR A 24 4.74 -6.91 8.43
N CYS A 25 4.65 -7.74 9.47
CA CYS A 25 4.92 -7.32 10.86
C CYS A 25 6.35 -6.77 11.03
N LYS A 26 7.35 -7.38 10.38
CA LYS A 26 8.73 -6.86 10.38
C LYS A 26 8.85 -5.51 9.66
N GLN A 27 8.06 -5.27 8.62
CA GLN A 27 8.00 -3.98 7.95
C GLN A 27 7.39 -2.91 8.87
N LEU A 28 6.31 -3.23 9.58
CA LEU A 28 5.70 -2.33 10.57
C LEU A 28 6.70 -1.91 11.65
N ASP A 29 7.52 -2.85 12.14
CA ASP A 29 8.60 -2.54 13.11
C ASP A 29 9.60 -1.52 12.56
N ARG A 30 10.02 -1.67 11.30
CA ARG A 30 10.96 -0.74 10.67
C ARG A 30 10.35 0.65 10.53
N VAL A 31 9.07 0.73 10.17
CA VAL A 31 8.35 2.00 10.06
C VAL A 31 8.21 2.65 11.45
N ALA A 32 7.82 1.89 12.47
CA ALA A 32 7.72 2.38 13.84
C ALA A 32 9.03 2.96 14.35
N ALA A 33 10.16 2.27 14.13
CA ALA A 33 11.48 2.79 14.48
C ALA A 33 11.82 4.11 13.78
N LYS A 34 11.33 4.33 12.55
CA LYS A 34 11.55 5.58 11.79
C LYS A 34 10.60 6.71 12.20
N LEU A 35 9.47 6.39 12.82
CA LEU A 35 8.47 7.35 13.31
C LEU A 35 8.65 7.70 14.79
N GLN A 36 9.43 6.92 15.53
CA GLN A 36 9.70 7.16 16.95
C GLN A 36 10.16 8.60 17.21
N GLY A 37 9.44 9.30 18.09
CA GLY A 37 9.73 10.69 18.48
C GLY A 37 9.32 11.75 17.44
N LYS A 38 8.67 11.38 16.33
CA LYS A 38 8.20 12.33 15.31
C LYS A 38 6.72 12.66 15.43
N GLN A 39 5.92 11.73 15.95
CA GLN A 39 4.47 11.87 16.07
C GLN A 39 3.99 11.12 17.31
N ASP A 40 3.14 11.76 18.11
CA ASP A 40 2.56 11.15 19.32
C ASP A 40 1.39 10.22 19.00
N LYS A 41 0.71 10.46 17.86
CA LYS A 41 -0.47 9.71 17.45
C LYS A 41 -0.42 9.39 15.96
N ILE A 42 -0.57 8.11 15.62
CA ILE A 42 -0.51 7.62 14.24
C ILE A 42 -1.88 7.06 13.84
N ASN A 43 -2.49 7.68 12.84
CA ASN A 43 -3.64 7.12 12.12
C ASN A 43 -3.11 6.37 10.90
N PHE A 44 -3.23 5.04 10.89
CA PHE A 44 -2.67 4.16 9.90
C PHE A 44 -3.74 3.75 8.88
N LEU A 45 -3.57 4.18 7.63
CA LEU A 45 -4.43 3.80 6.51
C LEU A 45 -3.69 2.79 5.62
N HIS A 46 -4.32 1.64 5.38
CA HIS A 46 -3.80 0.59 4.50
C HIS A 46 -4.96 -0.22 3.90
N ASP A 47 -4.69 -0.98 2.84
CA ASP A 47 -5.70 -1.81 2.17
C ASP A 47 -6.12 -3.02 3.04
N ASN A 48 -7.24 -3.63 2.70
CA ASN A 48 -7.84 -4.79 3.37
C ASN A 48 -7.29 -6.14 2.88
N ALA A 49 -6.11 -6.18 2.24
CA ALA A 49 -5.55 -7.44 1.78
C ALA A 49 -5.41 -8.45 2.94
N LYS A 50 -5.60 -9.73 2.65
CA LYS A 50 -5.61 -10.83 3.64
C LYS A 50 -4.50 -10.78 4.71
N PRO A 51 -3.22 -10.53 4.39
CA PRO A 51 -2.17 -10.47 5.39
C PRO A 51 -2.32 -9.28 6.35
N TYR A 52 -2.97 -8.22 5.92
CA TYR A 52 -3.12 -6.98 6.67
C TYR A 52 -4.22 -7.05 7.73
N ILE A 53 -5.25 -7.86 7.47
CA ILE A 53 -6.35 -8.13 8.41
C ILE A 53 -6.08 -9.35 9.31
N ALA A 54 -4.92 -10.01 9.17
CA ALA A 54 -4.57 -11.18 9.95
C ALA A 54 -4.48 -10.84 11.45
N LYS A 55 -4.80 -11.82 12.31
CA LYS A 55 -4.78 -11.65 13.76
C LYS A 55 -3.45 -11.09 14.26
N SER A 56 -2.34 -11.68 13.83
CA SER A 56 -0.99 -11.25 14.23
C SER A 56 -0.67 -9.81 13.83
N THR A 57 -1.16 -9.35 12.68
CA THR A 57 -0.97 -7.96 12.23
C THR A 57 -1.82 -6.99 13.03
N ARG A 58 -3.07 -7.34 13.35
CA ARG A 58 -3.92 -6.53 14.24
C ARG A 58 -3.33 -6.42 15.64
N GLU A 59 -2.86 -7.53 16.21
CA GLU A 59 -2.14 -7.53 17.49
C GLU A 59 -0.89 -6.66 17.44
N LYS A 60 -0.17 -6.65 16.31
CA LYS A 60 1.00 -5.81 16.13
C LYS A 60 0.64 -4.32 16.12
N LEU A 61 -0.39 -3.93 15.36
CA LEU A 61 -0.86 -2.54 15.29
C LEU A 61 -1.34 -2.05 16.66
N LEU A 62 -2.02 -2.91 17.43
CA LEU A 62 -2.42 -2.62 18.82
C LEU A 62 -1.21 -2.39 19.73
N LYS A 63 -0.18 -3.24 19.63
CA LYS A 63 1.07 -3.08 20.40
C LYS A 63 1.84 -1.80 20.05
N LEU A 64 1.69 -1.31 18.81
CA LEU A 64 2.27 -0.06 18.35
C LEU A 64 1.40 1.15 18.70
N GLU A 65 0.20 0.94 19.26
CA GLU A 65 -0.79 1.98 19.58
C GLU A 65 -1.23 2.80 18.35
N TRP A 66 -1.21 2.18 17.17
CA TRP A 66 -1.62 2.84 15.93
C TRP A 66 -3.13 2.65 15.71
N ILE A 67 -3.81 3.75 15.40
CA ILE A 67 -5.24 3.74 15.10
C ILE A 67 -5.42 3.38 13.64
N THR A 68 -5.98 2.21 13.35
CA THR A 68 -6.25 1.81 11.97
C THR A 68 -7.47 2.55 11.43
N VAL A 69 -7.31 3.24 10.30
CA VAL A 69 -8.40 3.89 9.57
C VAL A 69 -9.12 2.84 8.74
N LEU A 70 -10.45 2.84 8.79
CA LEU A 70 -11.26 1.92 7.97
C LEU A 70 -11.08 2.25 6.49
N HIS A 71 -10.74 1.23 5.71
CA HIS A 71 -10.67 1.30 4.27
C HIS A 71 -11.77 0.41 3.67
N PRO A 72 -12.58 0.88 2.71
CA PRO A 72 -13.51 0.01 2.00
C PRO A 72 -12.78 -0.92 1.02
N PRO A 73 -13.25 -2.16 0.80
CA PRO A 73 -12.68 -3.05 -0.22
C PRO A 73 -12.65 -2.41 -1.61
N TYR A 74 -11.65 -2.78 -2.42
CA TYR A 74 -11.53 -2.39 -3.84
C TYR A 74 -11.59 -0.88 -4.11
N SER A 75 -11.08 -0.05 -3.18
CA SER A 75 -11.24 1.41 -3.26
C SER A 75 -9.90 2.14 -3.46
N PRO A 76 -9.18 1.90 -4.57
CA PRO A 76 -7.87 2.52 -4.82
C PRO A 76 -7.96 4.05 -4.89
N GLY A 77 -9.10 4.60 -5.32
CA GLY A 77 -9.37 6.05 -5.29
C GLY A 77 -9.39 6.66 -3.89
N LEU A 78 -9.40 5.86 -2.84
CA LEU A 78 -9.37 6.27 -1.43
C LEU A 78 -8.05 5.94 -0.72
N ALA A 79 -7.06 5.42 -1.44
CA ALA A 79 -5.73 5.15 -0.91
C ALA A 79 -4.74 6.19 -1.48
N PRO A 80 -4.20 7.12 -0.66
CA PRO A 80 -3.23 8.13 -1.13
C PRO A 80 -2.00 7.53 -1.79
N THR A 81 -1.61 6.33 -1.37
CA THR A 81 -0.54 5.57 -2.01
C THR A 81 -0.86 5.25 -3.46
N ASP A 82 -2.11 4.90 -3.79
CA ASP A 82 -2.48 4.46 -5.13
C ASP A 82 -2.74 5.65 -6.06
N TYR A 83 -3.65 6.54 -5.69
CA TYR A 83 -4.08 7.63 -6.58
C TYR A 83 -3.03 8.74 -6.75
N HIS A 84 -2.14 8.94 -5.77
CA HIS A 84 -1.17 10.03 -5.78
C HIS A 84 0.27 9.54 -5.92
N LEU A 85 0.76 8.76 -4.95
CA LEU A 85 2.16 8.38 -4.90
C LEU A 85 2.55 7.43 -6.03
N TYR A 86 1.83 6.32 -6.16
CA TYR A 86 2.09 5.27 -7.13
C TYR A 86 1.84 5.77 -8.55
N ARG A 87 0.76 6.54 -8.77
CA ARG A 87 0.53 7.20 -10.07
C ARG A 87 1.70 8.11 -10.46
N SER A 88 2.18 8.95 -9.55
CA SER A 88 3.32 9.82 -9.81
C SER A 88 4.61 9.04 -10.06
N LEU A 89 4.82 7.94 -9.32
CA LEU A 89 5.97 7.05 -9.50
C LEU A 89 5.92 6.36 -10.86
N LEU A 90 4.77 5.82 -11.26
CA LEU A 90 4.58 5.19 -12.55
C LEU A 90 4.87 6.17 -13.69
N ASN A 91 4.38 7.40 -13.62
CA ASN A 91 4.67 8.42 -14.62
C ASN A 91 6.18 8.74 -14.70
N HIS A 92 6.87 8.79 -13.55
CA HIS A 92 8.32 9.00 -13.52
C HIS A 92 9.11 7.83 -14.11
N LEU A 93 8.61 6.61 -13.94
CA LEU A 93 9.26 5.39 -14.43
C LEU A 93 8.89 5.08 -15.89
N SER A 94 7.70 5.48 -16.37
CA SER A 94 7.20 5.14 -17.71
C SER A 94 8.04 5.74 -18.84
N GLU A 95 8.76 6.82 -18.57
CA GLU A 95 9.65 7.48 -19.52
C GLU A 95 11.07 6.87 -19.52
N LYS A 96 11.33 5.86 -18.69
CA LYS A 96 12.67 5.29 -18.46
C LYS A 96 12.72 3.81 -18.81
N LYS A 97 13.84 3.39 -19.41
CA LYS A 97 14.22 1.97 -19.54
C LYS A 97 15.31 1.68 -18.53
N PHE A 98 15.23 0.52 -17.88
CA PHE A 98 16.20 0.09 -16.89
C PHE A 98 16.76 -1.25 -17.33
N ASP A 99 18.08 -1.36 -17.38
CA ASP A 99 18.78 -2.57 -17.83
C ASP A 99 18.91 -3.61 -16.70
N ASP A 100 18.83 -3.18 -15.44
CA ASP A 100 18.88 -4.05 -14.27
C ASP A 100 18.09 -3.50 -13.06
N GLU A 101 17.92 -4.36 -12.05
CA GLU A 101 17.22 -4.03 -10.80
C GLU A 101 17.90 -2.91 -10.00
N LYS A 102 19.23 -2.78 -10.10
CA LYS A 102 20.00 -1.76 -9.35
C LYS A 102 19.65 -0.37 -9.88
N HIS A 103 19.62 -0.18 -11.19
CA HIS A 103 19.24 1.07 -11.83
C HIS A 103 17.77 1.42 -11.54
N LEU A 104 16.88 0.43 -11.53
CA LEU A 104 15.49 0.63 -11.10
C LEU A 104 15.41 1.13 -9.65
N LYS A 105 16.11 0.47 -8.73
CA LYS A 105 16.16 0.89 -7.32
C LYS A 105 16.70 2.30 -7.15
N MET A 106 17.75 2.65 -7.89
CA MET A 106 18.29 4.01 -7.90
C MET A 106 17.26 5.02 -8.42
N GLY A 107 16.54 4.70 -9.50
CA GLY A 107 15.47 5.56 -10.01
C GLY A 107 14.33 5.77 -8.99
N ILE A 108 13.98 4.73 -8.22
CA ILE A 108 12.99 4.86 -7.15
C ILE A 108 13.52 5.76 -6.01
N VAL A 109 14.77 5.56 -5.58
CA VAL A 109 15.40 6.41 -4.54
C VAL A 109 15.45 7.86 -5.00
N ASP A 110 15.86 8.09 -6.25
CA ASP A 110 15.92 9.40 -6.88
C ASP A 110 14.53 10.09 -6.91
N PHE A 111 13.48 9.36 -7.30
CA PHE A 111 12.12 9.86 -7.28
C PHE A 111 11.70 10.38 -5.90
N PHE A 112 11.94 9.60 -4.84
CA PHE A 112 11.59 9.99 -3.47
C PHE A 112 12.45 11.15 -2.96
N GLY A 113 13.74 11.17 -3.32
CA GLY A 113 14.68 12.25 -2.96
C GLY A 113 14.29 13.62 -3.53
N HIS A 114 13.61 13.63 -4.68
CA HIS A 114 13.13 14.85 -5.34
C HIS A 114 11.71 15.27 -4.92
N LYS A 115 11.02 14.55 -4.03
CA LYS A 115 9.68 14.95 -3.58
C LYS A 115 9.75 15.96 -2.45
N SER A 116 9.08 17.09 -2.67
CA SER A 116 8.90 18.10 -1.63
C SER A 116 7.93 17.61 -0.56
N ARG A 117 7.99 18.22 0.63
CA ARG A 117 6.99 18.02 1.69
C ARG A 117 5.56 18.26 1.17
N TYR A 118 5.38 19.34 0.40
CA TYR A 118 4.11 19.72 -0.20
C TYR A 118 3.51 18.61 -1.08
N PHE A 119 4.34 17.86 -1.82
CA PHE A 119 3.87 16.71 -2.59
C PHE A 119 3.16 15.68 -1.71
N TYR A 120 3.70 15.32 -0.55
CA TYR A 120 3.07 14.34 0.34
C TYR A 120 1.82 14.91 1.01
N GLU A 121 1.87 16.18 1.43
CA GLU A 121 0.74 16.88 2.04
C GLU A 121 -0.46 16.94 1.09
N LEU A 122 -0.24 17.26 -0.19
CA LEU A 122 -1.29 17.27 -1.20
C LEU A 122 -2.01 15.92 -1.33
N GLY A 123 -1.25 14.82 -1.36
CA GLY A 123 -1.83 13.49 -1.40
C GLY A 123 -2.77 13.26 -0.21
N ILE A 124 -2.29 13.49 1.01
CA ILE A 124 -3.07 13.27 2.23
C ILE A 124 -4.26 14.22 2.35
N PHE A 125 -4.08 15.51 2.05
CA PHE A 125 -5.13 16.53 2.20
C PHE A 125 -6.21 16.47 1.11
N SER A 126 -6.00 15.71 0.03
CA SER A 126 -7.06 15.43 -0.94
C SER A 126 -8.07 14.37 -0.46
N LEU A 127 -7.75 13.64 0.62
CA LEU A 127 -8.57 12.52 1.09
C LEU A 127 -9.98 12.92 1.55
N PRO A 128 -10.21 14.03 2.29
CA PRO A 128 -11.56 14.44 2.68
C PRO A 128 -12.47 14.76 1.48
N GLU A 129 -11.93 15.38 0.44
CA GLU A 129 -12.68 15.69 -0.79
C GLU A 129 -13.06 14.41 -1.53
N ARG A 130 -12.13 13.46 -1.62
CA ARG A 130 -12.41 12.13 -2.21
C ARG A 130 -13.48 11.37 -1.44
N TRP A 131 -13.44 11.41 -0.11
CA TRP A 131 -14.50 10.82 0.71
C TRP A 131 -15.85 11.49 0.45
N ARG A 132 -15.88 12.83 0.33
CA ARG A 132 -17.09 13.57 -0.01
C ARG A 132 -17.65 13.11 -1.36
N GLN A 133 -16.81 13.00 -2.37
CA GLN A 133 -17.22 12.53 -3.70
C GLN A 133 -17.83 11.14 -3.68
N VAL A 134 -17.25 10.19 -2.91
CA VAL A 134 -17.82 8.85 -2.77
C VAL A 134 -19.18 8.87 -2.08
N ILE A 135 -19.38 9.72 -1.08
CA ILE A 135 -20.68 9.89 -0.41
C ILE A 135 -21.70 10.48 -1.39
N ASP A 136 -21.35 11.56 -2.08
CA ASP A 136 -22.26 12.29 -2.97
C ASP A 136 -22.66 11.45 -4.20
N THR A 137 -21.79 10.52 -4.61
CA THR A 137 -22.05 9.56 -5.70
C THR A 137 -22.60 8.21 -5.21
N ASN A 138 -22.98 8.12 -3.93
CA ASN A 138 -23.56 6.93 -3.32
C ASN A 138 -22.70 5.66 -3.50
N GLY A 139 -21.39 5.80 -3.34
CA GLY A 139 -20.42 4.70 -3.41
C GLY A 139 -19.82 4.46 -4.80
N ALA A 140 -20.07 5.32 -5.78
CA ALA A 140 -19.46 5.17 -7.10
C ALA A 140 -17.94 5.36 -7.05
N TYR A 141 -17.23 4.71 -7.97
CA TYR A 141 -15.79 4.87 -8.10
C TYR A 141 -15.44 6.30 -8.50
N ILE A 142 -14.39 6.84 -7.87
CA ILE A 142 -13.78 8.10 -8.29
C ILE A 142 -13.06 7.84 -9.61
N VAL A 143 -13.61 8.35 -10.70
CA VAL A 143 -12.94 8.37 -12.01
C VAL A 143 -12.19 9.67 -12.11
N GLU A 144 -10.87 9.61 -12.05
CA GLU A 144 -10.06 10.77 -12.38
C GLU A 144 -10.10 10.95 -13.89
N SER A 145 -10.66 12.06 -14.35
CA SER A 145 -10.52 12.47 -15.74
C SER A 145 -9.03 12.56 -16.06
N CYS A 146 -8.53 11.67 -16.92
CA CYS A 146 -7.23 11.82 -17.56
C CYS A 146 -7.24 13.12 -18.35
N ILE A 147 -6.85 14.23 -17.72
CA ILE A 147 -6.32 15.36 -18.47
C ILE A 147 -4.95 14.87 -18.95
N LEU A 148 -4.97 14.21 -20.10
CA LEU A 148 -3.83 14.20 -20.99
C LEU A 148 -3.64 15.67 -21.38
N GLU A 149 -2.86 16.42 -20.60
CA GLU A 149 -2.19 17.59 -21.16
C GLU A 149 -1.21 17.03 -22.19
N VAL A 150 -1.74 16.82 -23.40
CA VAL A 150 -0.95 16.81 -24.62
C VAL A 150 -0.29 18.18 -24.65
N LYS A 151 0.93 18.26 -24.14
CA LYS A 151 1.82 19.37 -24.41
C LYS A 151 1.96 19.44 -25.93
N LYS A 152 1.27 20.41 -26.53
CA LYS A 152 1.56 20.88 -27.88
C LYS A 152 2.85 21.68 -27.88
#